data_AF-A0A285KMM7-F1
#
_entry.id   AF-A0A285KMM7-F1
#
_cell.length_a   1.000
_cell.length_b   1.000
_cell.length_c   1.000
_cell.angle_alpha   90.00
_cell.angle_beta   90.00
_cell.angle_gamma   90.00
#
_symmetry.space_group_name_H-M   'P 1'
#
loop_
_entity.id
_entity.type
_entity.pdbx_description
1 polymer ?
#
loop_
_entity_poly.entity_id
_entity_poly.type
_entity_poly.pdbx_seq_one_letter_code
_entity_poly.pdbx_strand_id
1 'polypeptide(L)'
;MFINDEPLAIQLILAVKSKAGFFADYINVGYKQDSAIKSVGTILMWNNLKCLNDEAEAEKLPLHYSYGFMSGEYKERWCNPEKVGRVIIP
;
A
#
# COMPACT_ATOMS: atom_id res chain seq x y z
N MET A 1 2.80 -7.60 10.77
CA MET A 1 3.78 -8.61 10.34
C MET A 1 4.57 -9.04 11.55
N PHE A 2 4.60 -10.35 11.80
CA PHE A 2 5.34 -10.98 12.89
C PHE A 2 6.46 -11.84 12.30
N ILE A 3 7.58 -11.93 13.02
CA ILE A 3 8.66 -12.86 12.72
C ILE A 3 9.08 -13.49 14.04
N ASN A 4 9.11 -14.82 14.10
CA ASN A 4 9.35 -15.57 15.34
C ASN A 4 8.43 -15.12 16.48
N ASP A 5 7.14 -14.95 16.17
CA ASP A 5 6.09 -14.48 17.09
C ASP A 5 6.30 -13.08 17.70
N GLU A 6 7.31 -12.34 17.24
CA GLU A 6 7.56 -10.96 17.64
C GLU A 6 6.99 -9.96 16.62
N PRO A 7 6.28 -8.90 17.06
CA PRO A 7 5.79 -7.87 16.16
C PRO A 7 6.98 -7.10 15.59
N LEU A 8 7.08 -7.08 14.26
CA LEU A 8 8.17 -6.42 13.56
C LEU A 8 7.71 -5.15 12.85
N ALA A 9 6.55 -5.20 12.20
CA ALA A 9 6.07 -4.11 11.38
C ALA A 9 4.55 -4.09 11.23
N ILE A 10 4.01 -2.90 11.01
CA ILE A 10 2.60 -2.64 10.75
C ILE A 10 2.47 -1.61 9.63
N GLN A 11 1.44 -1.81 8.81
CA GLN A 11 1.01 -0.85 7.81
C GLN A 11 -0.48 -0.63 8.00
N LEU A 12 -0.90 0.63 8.08
CA LEU A 12 -2.29 1.02 8.10
C LEU A 12 -2.72 1.34 6.66
N ILE A 13 -3.68 0.57 6.17
CA ILE A 13 -4.30 0.75 4.85
C ILE A 13 -5.79 0.92 5.09
N LEU A 14 -6.36 1.99 4.53
CA LEU A 14 -7.81 2.17 4.49
C LEU A 14 -8.29 1.69 3.12
N ALA A 15 -9.33 0.85 3.08
CA ALA A 15 -9.83 0.34 1.82
C ALA A 15 -11.35 0.33 1.75
N VAL A 16 -11.89 0.57 0.55
CA VAL A 16 -13.33 0.59 0.27
C VAL A 16 -13.60 -0.10 -1.06
N LYS A 17 -14.69 -0.87 -1.09
CA LYS A 17 -15.19 -1.53 -2.30
C LYS A 17 -16.50 -0.89 -2.72
N SER A 18 -16.65 -0.70 -4.02
CA SER A 18 -17.86 -0.15 -4.63
C SER A 18 -18.08 -0.71 -6.02
N LYS A 19 -19.18 -0.33 -6.67
CA LYS A 19 -19.41 -0.65 -8.09
C LYS A 19 -18.31 -0.11 -9.02
N ALA A 20 -17.57 0.92 -8.58
CA ALA A 20 -16.48 1.51 -9.35
C ALA A 20 -15.16 0.74 -9.20
N GLY A 21 -15.01 -0.11 -8.19
CA GLY A 21 -13.77 -0.86 -7.94
C GLY A 21 -13.41 -1.01 -6.47
N PHE A 22 -12.20 -1.50 -6.24
CA PHE A 22 -11.57 -1.66 -4.93
C PHE A 22 -10.47 -0.61 -4.78
N PHE A 23 -10.65 0.31 -3.83
CA PHE A 23 -9.74 1.43 -3.60
C PHE A 23 -9.04 1.24 -2.26
N ALA A 24 -7.72 1.34 -2.24
CA ALA A 24 -6.89 1.17 -1.06
C ALA A 24 -5.89 2.33 -0.93
N ASP A 25 -5.89 2.98 0.22
CA ASP A 25 -5.00 4.09 0.55
C ASP A 25 -4.00 3.68 1.62
N TYR A 26 -2.72 3.80 1.29
CA TYR A 26 -1.63 3.71 2.25
C TYR A 26 -1.62 4.95 3.15
N ILE A 27 -1.94 4.76 4.44
CA ILE A 27 -2.02 5.86 5.40
C ILE A 27 -0.72 6.02 6.19
N ASN A 28 -0.21 4.93 6.77
CA ASN A 28 0.97 5.00 7.64
C ASN A 28 1.70 3.65 7.75
N VAL A 29 2.97 3.69 8.11
CA VAL A 29 3.81 2.51 8.36
C VAL A 29 4.63 2.70 9.63
N GLY A 30 4.80 1.63 10.39
CA GLY A 30 5.75 1.56 11.50
C GLY A 30 6.47 0.22 11.49
N TYR A 31 7.78 0.23 11.76
CA TYR A 31 8.56 -0.98 11.90
C TYR A 31 9.73 -0.78 12.86
N LYS A 32 10.15 -1.85 13.53
CA LYS A 32 11.31 -1.83 14.44
C LYS A 32 12.58 -1.47 13.64
N GLN A 33 13.28 -0.43 14.09
CA GLN A 33 14.48 0.13 13.43
C GLN A 33 15.74 -0.70 13.70
N ASP A 34 15.77 -1.42 14.82
CA ASP A 34 16.88 -2.26 15.30
C ASP A 34 16.86 -3.69 14.74
N SER A 35 15.96 -3.98 13.80
CA SER A 35 15.86 -5.28 13.14
C SER A 35 17.07 -5.58 12.25
N ALA A 36 17.63 -6.79 12.37
CA ALA A 36 18.67 -7.29 11.46
C ALA A 36 18.14 -7.53 10.02
N ILE A 37 16.83 -7.61 9.86
CA ILE A 37 16.17 -7.80 8.56
C ILE A 37 16.18 -6.49 7.80
N LYS A 38 16.86 -6.48 6.65
CA LYS A 38 16.87 -5.35 5.74
C LYS A 38 15.57 -5.28 4.95
N SER A 39 15.17 -4.07 4.55
CA SER A 39 14.01 -3.84 3.66
C SER A 39 12.66 -4.29 4.23
N VAL A 40 12.47 -4.25 5.55
CA VAL A 40 11.20 -4.57 6.23
C VAL A 40 10.02 -3.85 5.59
N GLY A 41 10.17 -2.56 5.27
CA GLY A 41 9.12 -1.77 4.61
C GLY A 41 8.73 -2.32 3.23
N THR A 42 9.70 -2.76 2.42
CA THR A 42 9.45 -3.38 1.10
C THR A 42 8.73 -4.72 1.25
N ILE A 43 9.15 -5.57 2.18
CA ILE A 43 8.51 -6.87 2.42
C ILE A 43 7.05 -6.67 2.86
N LEU A 44 6.82 -5.73 3.78
CA LEU A 44 5.49 -5.40 4.27
C LEU A 44 4.58 -4.86 3.16
N MET A 45 5.10 -3.92 2.37
CA MET A 45 4.40 -3.36 1.21
C MET A 45 4.00 -4.44 0.22
N TRP A 46 4.95 -5.29 -0.16
CA TRP A 46 4.71 -6.40 -1.09
C TRP A 46 3.63 -7.35 -0.57
N ASN A 47 3.73 -7.74 0.70
CA ASN A 47 2.77 -8.67 1.29
C ASN A 47 1.34 -8.10 1.28
N ASN A 48 1.18 -6.82 1.62
CA ASN A 48 -0.13 -6.19 1.61
C ASN A 48 -0.68 -5.99 0.19
N LEU A 49 0.16 -5.57 -0.77
CA LEU A 49 -0.24 -5.48 -2.17
C LEU A 49 -0.66 -6.84 -2.73
N LYS A 50 0.06 -7.91 -2.39
CA LYS A 50 -0.32 -9.27 -2.81
C LYS A 50 -1.70 -9.62 -2.27
N CYS A 51 -1.93 -9.47 -0.96
CA CYS A 51 -3.24 -9.78 -0.36
C CYS A 51 -4.38 -8.98 -1.00
N LEU A 52 -4.18 -7.69 -1.25
CA LEU A 52 -5.20 -6.85 -1.90
C LEU A 52 -5.44 -7.26 -3.36
N ASN A 53 -4.40 -7.68 -4.09
CA ASN A 53 -4.56 -8.19 -5.46
C ASN A 53 -5.30 -9.52 -5.47
N ASP A 54 -4.94 -10.47 -4.59
CA ASP A 54 -5.61 -11.77 -4.48
C ASP A 54 -7.11 -11.58 -4.18
N GLU A 55 -7.45 -10.63 -3.29
CA GLU A 55 -8.84 -10.26 -2.96
C GLU A 55 -9.57 -9.60 -4.14
N ALA A 56 -8.92 -8.65 -4.82
CA ALA A 56 -9.48 -7.99 -6.00
C ALA A 56 -9.75 -8.97 -7.14
N GLU A 57 -8.85 -9.92 -7.37
CA GLU A 57 -8.96 -10.95 -8.40
C GLU A 57 -10.12 -11.91 -8.09
N ALA A 58 -10.23 -12.37 -6.84
CA ALA A 58 -11.32 -13.25 -6.40
C ALA A 58 -12.70 -12.60 -6.60
N GLU A 59 -12.79 -11.28 -6.41
CA GLU A 59 -14.04 -10.51 -6.55
C GLU A 59 -14.22 -9.87 -7.93
N LYS A 60 -13.25 -10.01 -8.83
CA LYS A 60 -13.23 -9.40 -10.17
C LYS A 60 -13.42 -7.88 -10.14
N LEU A 61 -12.83 -7.21 -9.16
CA LEU A 61 -12.85 -5.76 -9.02
C LEU A 61 -11.52 -5.16 -9.49
N PRO A 62 -11.53 -4.04 -10.25
CA PRO A 62 -10.29 -3.31 -10.53
C PRO A 62 -9.74 -2.74 -9.21
N LEU A 63 -8.47 -3.04 -8.92
CA LEU A 63 -7.75 -2.54 -7.75
C LEU A 63 -7.05 -1.22 -8.07
N HIS A 64 -7.30 -0.21 -7.24
CA HIS A 64 -6.63 1.08 -7.26
C HIS A 64 -5.91 1.30 -5.93
N TYR A 65 -4.58 1.38 -5.98
CA TYR A 65 -3.76 1.56 -4.79
C TYR A 65 -3.09 2.93 -4.78
N SER A 66 -3.31 3.71 -3.72
CA SER A 66 -2.73 5.03 -3.53
C SER A 66 -1.59 4.99 -2.51
N TYR A 67 -0.44 5.55 -2.88
CA TYR A 67 0.69 5.79 -1.98
C TYR A 67 0.66 7.18 -1.34
N GLY A 68 -0.45 7.91 -1.48
CA GLY A 68 -0.54 9.33 -1.14
C GLY A 68 0.33 10.19 -2.07
N PHE A 69 0.84 11.31 -1.56
CA PHE A 69 1.68 12.23 -2.34
C PHE A 69 2.92 11.52 -2.88
N MET A 70 3.10 11.50 -4.21
CA MET A 70 4.27 10.92 -4.86
C MET A 70 5.48 11.82 -4.64
N SER A 71 6.19 11.60 -3.53
CA SER A 71 7.51 12.18 -3.27
C SER A 71 8.58 11.08 -3.35
N GLY A 72 9.54 11.27 -4.26
CA GLY A 72 10.75 10.48 -4.35
C GLY A 72 10.67 9.24 -5.26
N GLU A 73 11.85 8.85 -5.77
CA GLU A 73 12.08 7.75 -6.71
C GLU A 73 11.63 6.38 -6.18
N TYR A 74 11.56 6.20 -4.85
CA TYR A 74 11.16 4.94 -4.23
C TYR A 74 9.80 4.44 -4.72
N LYS A 75 8.84 5.37 -4.87
CA LYS A 75 7.44 5.03 -5.19
C LYS A 75 7.24 4.66 -6.67
N GLU A 76 8.13 5.12 -7.56
CA GLU A 76 8.11 4.78 -8.99
C GLU A 76 8.30 3.27 -9.22
N ARG A 77 8.90 2.56 -8.27
CA ARG A 77 9.09 1.10 -8.36
C ARG A 77 7.81 0.29 -8.13
N TRP A 78 6.77 0.91 -7.59
CA TRP A 78 5.59 0.19 -7.10
C TRP A 78 4.32 0.45 -7.91
N CYS A 79 4.29 1.52 -8.68
CA CYS A 79 3.11 1.88 -9.45
C CYS A 79 3.47 2.73 -10.67
N ASN A 80 2.66 2.56 -11.71
CA ASN A 80 2.57 3.57 -12.76
C ASN A 80 1.73 4.74 -12.20
N PRO A 81 2.28 5.95 -12.09
CA PRO A 81 1.56 7.07 -11.52
C PRO A 81 0.43 7.51 -12.45
N GLU A 82 -0.78 7.58 -11.91
CA GLU A 82 -1.93 8.18 -12.60
C GLU A 82 -2.06 9.66 -12.24
N LYS A 83 -2.52 10.47 -13.21
CA LYS A 83 -2.75 11.89 -12.96
C LYS A 83 -3.91 12.06 -11.98
N VAL A 84 -3.60 12.54 -10.76
CA VAL A 84 -4.63 13.00 -9.85
C VAL A 84 -5.22 14.32 -10.35
N GLY A 85 -6.54 14.44 -10.30
CA GLY A 85 -7.23 15.69 -10.61
C GLY A 85 -6.76 16.81 -9.67
N ARG A 86 -6.62 18.03 -10.20
CA ARG A 86 -6.36 19.23 -9.40
C ARG A 86 -7.69 19.84 -8.96
N VAL A 87 -7.83 20.15 -7.68
CA VAL A 87 -8.87 21.09 -7.24
C VAL A 87 -8.45 22.48 -7.71
N ILE A 88 -9.20 23.03 -8.67
CA ILE A 88 -9.10 24.44 -9.03
C ILE A 88 -10.03 25.16 -8.06
N ILE A 89 -9.50 25.62 -6.93
CA ILE A 89 -10.22 26.55 -6.07
C ILE A 89 -10.06 27.93 -6.74
N PRO A 90 -11.15 28.59 -7.18
CA PRO A 90 -11.09 29.95 -7.71
C PRO A 90 -10.69 30.97 -6.63
#